data_AF-A0A392PMU8-F1
#
_entry.id   AF-A0A392PMU8-F1
#
_cell.length_a   1.000
_cell.length_b   1.000
_cell.length_c   1.000
_cell.angle_alpha   90.00
_cell.angle_beta   90.00
_cell.angle_gamma   90.00
#
_symmetry.space_group_name_H-M   'P 1'
#
loop_
_entity.id
_entity.type
_entity.pdbx_description
1 polymer ?
#
loop_
_entity_poly.entity_id
_entity_poly.type
_entity_poly.pdbx_seq_one_letter_code
_entity_poly.pdbx_strand_id
1 'polypeptide(L)'
;DADAEGLKADVKKFLYDLRMQAEVFVITMKWEEQADSGSPQDESLDAFTSANQRIVDYLTQMKARAEREGTPLMADGKTVVVNEKQVEKFLYTTLKLNSIILRYSRMAAVVLVSLPPPPLCHPAYFYMEYMDLLLENIPRILIVRGYRRDVVTLFT
;
A
#
# COMPACT_ATOMS: atom_id res chain seq x y z
N ASP A 1 10.43 -19.03 -10.47
CA ASP A 1 9.28 -19.85 -10.90
C ASP A 1 8.90 -20.97 -9.94
N ALA A 2 9.83 -21.80 -9.46
CA ALA A 2 9.52 -22.84 -8.47
C ALA A 2 8.82 -22.29 -7.20
N ASP A 3 9.31 -21.18 -6.65
CA ASP A 3 8.72 -20.56 -5.45
C ASP A 3 7.31 -19.99 -5.70
N ALA A 4 7.05 -19.47 -6.90
CA ALA A 4 5.75 -18.92 -7.27
C ALA A 4 4.70 -20.02 -7.42
N GLU A 5 5.07 -21.16 -8.00
CA GLU A 5 4.19 -22.33 -8.09
C GLU A 5 3.95 -22.97 -6.72
N GLY A 6 4.96 -23.01 -5.85
CA GLY A 6 4.80 -23.42 -4.45
C GLY A 6 3.79 -22.55 -3.70
N LEU A 7 3.96 -21.22 -3.75
CA LEU A 7 3.04 -20.27 -3.12
C LEU A 7 1.61 -20.41 -3.67
N LYS A 8 1.47 -20.59 -4.97
CA LYS A 8 0.17 -20.80 -5.62
C LYS A 8 -0.51 -22.08 -5.13
N ALA A 9 0.24 -23.17 -4.97
CA ALA A 9 -0.29 -24.43 -4.44
C ALA A 9 -0.75 -24.28 -2.98
N ASP A 10 0.04 -23.62 -2.15
CA ASP A 10 -0.31 -23.37 -0.74
C ASP A 10 -1.57 -22.52 -0.62
N VAL A 11 -1.67 -21.41 -1.36
CA VAL A 11 -2.86 -20.54 -1.35
C VAL A 11 -4.10 -21.28 -1.86
N LYS A 12 -3.97 -22.12 -2.90
CA LYS A 12 -5.07 -22.97 -3.38
C LYS A 12 -5.56 -23.93 -2.30
N LYS A 13 -4.63 -24.53 -1.54
CA LYS A 13 -4.97 -25.42 -0.42
C LYS A 13 -5.76 -24.65 0.66
N PHE A 14 -5.32 -23.46 1.03
CA PHE A 14 -6.06 -22.61 1.99
C PHE A 14 -7.47 -22.27 1.50
N LEU A 15 -7.63 -21.91 0.22
CA LEU A 15 -8.94 -21.60 -0.35
C LEU A 15 -9.86 -22.83 -0.40
N TYR A 16 -9.29 -24.02 -0.65
CA TYR A 16 -10.02 -25.29 -0.58
C TYR A 16 -10.55 -25.57 0.83
N ASP A 17 -9.71 -25.41 1.86
CA ASP A 17 -10.11 -25.59 3.26
C ASP A 17 -11.21 -24.59 3.68
N LEU A 18 -11.21 -23.38 3.08
CA LEU A 18 -12.24 -22.35 3.25
C LEU A 18 -13.48 -22.56 2.36
N ARG A 19 -13.53 -23.61 1.52
CA ARG A 19 -14.59 -23.85 0.53
C ARG A 19 -14.84 -22.68 -0.43
N MET A 20 -13.82 -21.87 -0.70
CA MET A 20 -13.90 -20.75 -1.63
C MET A 20 -13.42 -21.19 -3.01
N GLN A 21 -14.33 -21.18 -3.99
CA GLN A 21 -13.97 -21.40 -5.39
C GLN A 21 -13.40 -20.11 -5.97
N ALA A 22 -12.07 -20.08 -6.16
CA ALA A 22 -11.37 -18.94 -6.73
C ALA A 22 -10.16 -19.37 -7.55
N GLU A 23 -9.83 -18.56 -8.56
CA GLU A 23 -8.59 -18.69 -9.31
C GLU A 23 -7.47 -17.90 -8.63
N VAL A 24 -6.28 -18.50 -8.56
CA VAL A 24 -5.10 -17.91 -7.90
C VAL A 24 -4.09 -17.50 -8.95
N PHE A 25 -3.79 -16.20 -8.97
CA PHE A 25 -2.76 -15.59 -9.80
C PHE A 25 -1.63 -15.08 -8.91
N VAL A 26 -0.39 -15.43 -9.25
CA VAL A 26 0.81 -14.90 -8.58
C VAL A 26 1.41 -13.83 -9.47
N ILE A 27 1.46 -12.59 -8.97
CA ILE A 27 1.99 -11.44 -9.69
C ILE A 27 3.33 -11.08 -9.05
N THR A 28 4.42 -11.27 -9.79
CA THR A 28 5.74 -10.83 -9.36
C THR A 28 5.89 -9.34 -9.60
N MET A 29 6.01 -8.56 -8.54
CA MET A 29 6.38 -7.16 -8.65
C MET A 29 7.86 -7.06 -9.04
N LYS A 30 8.14 -6.79 -10.31
CA LYS A 30 9.47 -6.37 -10.74
C LYS A 30 9.66 -4.89 -10.39
N TRP A 31 10.79 -4.61 -9.75
CA TRP A 31 11.19 -3.29 -9.26
C TRP A 31 11.93 -2.47 -10.32
N GLU A 32 12.26 -3.06 -11.48
CA GLU A 32 12.97 -2.39 -12.56
C GLU A 32 12.03 -1.74 -13.59
N GLU A 33 12.47 -0.59 -14.09
CA GLU A 33 11.85 0.37 -15.01
C GLU A 33 11.62 -0.18 -16.42
N GLN A 34 11.02 -1.36 -16.59
CA GLN A 34 10.43 -1.67 -17.88
C GLN A 34 9.12 -0.91 -18.02
N ALA A 35 9.23 0.24 -18.68
CA ALA A 35 8.15 0.99 -19.28
C ALA A 35 7.34 0.06 -20.20
N ASP A 36 6.35 -0.62 -19.62
CA ASP A 36 5.34 -1.36 -20.36
C ASP A 36 4.41 -0.31 -20.98
N SER A 37 4.52 -0.19 -22.29
CA SER A 37 4.00 0.87 -23.17
C SER A 37 2.49 0.76 -23.41
N GLY A 38 1.70 0.79 -22.34
CA GLY A 38 0.24 0.80 -22.39
C GLY A 38 -0.33 1.57 -21.20
N SER A 39 -0.59 2.87 -21.41
CA SER A 39 -1.07 3.87 -20.47
C SER A 39 -2.31 3.43 -19.66
N PRO A 40 -2.15 3.41 -18.31
CA PRO A 40 -2.68 4.46 -17.45
C PRO A 40 -1.63 4.94 -16.41
N GLN A 41 -0.36 5.05 -16.80
CA GLN A 41 0.72 5.43 -15.89
C GLN A 41 0.73 6.93 -15.54
N ASP A 42 0.25 7.81 -16.43
CA ASP A 42 0.41 9.27 -16.33
C ASP A 42 -0.30 9.86 -15.08
N GLU A 43 -1.61 9.60 -14.93
CA GLU A 43 -2.39 10.08 -13.77
C GLU A 43 -1.86 9.51 -12.44
N SER A 44 -1.39 8.26 -12.44
CA SER A 44 -0.83 7.65 -11.24
C SER A 44 0.52 8.26 -10.85
N LEU A 45 1.29 8.76 -11.83
CA LEU A 45 2.55 9.45 -11.62
C LEU A 45 2.33 10.86 -11.05
N ASP A 46 1.29 11.54 -11.50
CA ASP A 46 0.87 12.84 -10.98
C ASP A 46 0.40 12.73 -9.52
N ALA A 47 -0.40 11.71 -9.22
CA ALA A 47 -0.83 11.41 -7.85
C ALA A 47 0.38 11.12 -6.94
N PHE A 48 1.36 10.35 -7.42
CA PHE A 48 2.61 10.08 -6.72
C PHE A 48 3.40 11.35 -6.44
N THR A 49 3.61 12.18 -7.46
CA THR A 49 4.36 13.44 -7.34
C THR A 49 3.67 14.38 -6.35
N SER A 50 2.34 14.45 -6.41
CA SER A 50 1.52 15.25 -5.50
C SER A 50 1.60 14.77 -4.05
N ALA A 51 1.50 13.45 -3.82
CA ALA A 51 1.67 12.87 -2.48
C ALA A 51 3.08 13.08 -1.93
N ASN A 52 4.11 12.93 -2.78
CA ASN A 52 5.49 13.17 -2.39
C ASN A 52 5.71 14.65 -1.99
N GLN A 53 5.17 15.59 -2.77
CA GLN A 53 5.25 17.01 -2.46
C GLN A 53 4.57 17.33 -1.13
N ARG A 54 3.36 16.82 -0.89
CA ARG A 54 2.63 16.99 0.39
C ARG A 54 3.44 16.48 1.59
N ILE A 55 4.10 15.34 1.45
CA ILE A 55 4.95 14.77 2.49
C ILE A 55 6.19 15.65 2.74
N VAL A 56 6.84 16.13 1.69
CA VAL A 56 7.99 17.04 1.79
C VAL A 56 7.60 18.36 2.45
N ASP A 57 6.47 18.94 2.06
CA ASP A 57 5.94 20.18 2.64
C ASP A 57 5.61 19.99 4.13
N TYR A 58 5.01 18.86 4.49
CA TYR A 58 4.76 18.53 5.89
C TYR A 58 6.07 18.39 6.69
N LEU A 59 7.07 17.71 6.12
CA LEU A 59 8.38 17.54 6.75
C LEU A 59 9.10 18.86 6.99
N THR A 60 9.08 19.76 5.99
CA THR A 60 9.72 21.07 6.11
C THR A 60 9.04 21.93 7.18
N GLN A 61 7.70 21.94 7.23
CA GLN A 61 6.95 22.63 8.28
C GLN A 61 7.24 22.06 9.67
N MET A 62 7.31 20.74 9.79
CA MET A 62 7.61 20.06 11.04
C MET A 62 9.04 20.35 11.53
N LYS A 63 10.03 20.33 10.63
CA LYS A 63 11.42 20.71 10.92
C LYS A 63 11.51 22.18 11.38
N ALA A 64 10.86 23.10 10.67
CA ALA A 64 10.84 24.52 11.02
C ALA A 64 10.19 24.80 12.39
N ARG A 65 9.14 24.04 12.76
CA ARG A 65 8.51 24.14 14.08
C ARG A 65 9.44 23.64 15.19
N ALA A 66 10.09 22.51 14.97
CA ALA A 66 11.05 21.94 15.93
C ALA A 66 12.22 22.89 16.19
N GLU A 67 12.75 23.55 15.15
CA GLU A 67 13.80 24.56 15.27
C GLU A 67 13.38 25.78 16.09
N ARG A 68 12.14 26.28 15.89
CA ARG A 68 11.61 27.42 16.66
C ARG A 68 11.40 27.09 18.14
N GLU A 69 10.93 25.88 18.42
CA GLU A 69 10.59 25.43 19.79
C GLU A 69 11.81 24.84 20.52
N GLY A 70 12.93 24.60 19.83
CA GLY A 70 14.13 23.96 20.39
C GLY A 70 13.89 22.50 20.81
N THR A 71 12.82 21.89 20.33
CA THR A 71 12.41 20.53 20.66
C THR A 71 12.85 19.55 19.57
N PRO A 72 13.00 18.24 19.87
CA PRO A 72 13.16 17.24 18.84
C PRO A 72 11.95 17.20 17.89
N LEU A 73 12.07 16.55 16.73
CA LEU A 73 10.96 16.36 15.80
C LEU A 73 9.82 15.59 16.49
N MET A 74 8.65 16.23 16.60
CA MET A 74 7.46 15.67 17.23
C MET A 74 6.36 15.47 16.19
N ALA A 75 5.71 14.30 16.22
CA ALA A 75 4.41 14.09 15.59
C ALA A 75 3.49 13.31 16.53
N ASP A 76 2.22 13.67 16.59
CA ASP A 76 1.21 13.02 17.44
C ASP A 76 1.62 12.88 18.92
N GLY A 77 2.40 13.85 19.43
CA GLY A 77 2.89 13.87 20.81
C GLY A 77 4.08 12.92 21.09
N LYS A 78 4.69 12.33 20.06
CA LYS A 78 5.87 11.45 20.18
C LYS A 78 7.03 11.98 19.36
N THR A 79 8.25 11.69 19.83
CA THR A 79 9.46 11.94 19.04
C THR A 79 9.47 11.03 17.82
N VAL A 80 9.66 11.61 16.63
CA VAL A 80 9.67 10.87 15.37
C VAL A 80 11.00 11.03 14.66
N VAL A 81 11.56 9.90 14.24
CA VAL A 81 12.72 9.84 13.35
C VAL A 81 12.22 9.40 11.98
N VAL A 82 12.17 10.35 11.05
CA VAL A 82 11.74 10.06 9.67
C VAL A 82 12.93 9.59 8.85
N ASN A 83 12.84 8.38 8.30
CA ASN A 83 13.78 7.87 7.31
C ASN A 83 13.24 8.15 5.90
N GLU A 84 13.82 9.13 5.23
CA GLU A 84 13.37 9.57 3.89
C GLU A 84 13.42 8.43 2.85
N LYS A 85 14.43 7.55 2.90
CA LYS A 85 14.52 6.37 2.00
C LYS A 85 13.39 5.38 2.25
N GLN A 86 12.95 5.24 3.50
CA GLN A 86 11.83 4.38 3.84
C GLN A 86 10.53 4.98 3.31
N VAL A 87 10.32 6.29 3.48
CA VAL A 87 9.15 7.02 2.95
C VAL A 87 9.04 6.84 1.44
N GLU A 88 10.13 7.05 0.70
CA GLU A 88 10.18 6.88 -0.75
C GLU A 88 9.82 5.45 -1.17
N LYS A 89 10.38 4.44 -0.48
CA LYS A 89 10.06 3.03 -0.73
C LYS A 89 8.57 2.73 -0.51
N PHE A 90 7.96 3.29 0.53
CA PHE A 90 6.52 3.12 0.79
C PHE A 90 5.67 3.75 -0.31
N LEU A 91 5.96 5.00 -0.70
CA LEU A 91 5.26 5.66 -1.82
C LEU A 91 5.35 4.85 -3.10
N TYR A 92 6.55 4.40 -3.47
CA TYR A 92 6.74 3.63 -4.70
C TYR A 92 6.04 2.28 -4.67
N THR A 93 6.12 1.57 -3.54
CA THR A 93 5.44 0.26 -3.38
C THR A 93 3.93 0.42 -3.47
N THR A 94 3.39 1.48 -2.86
CA THR A 94 1.97 1.80 -2.91
C THR A 94 1.51 2.12 -4.33
N LEU A 95 2.25 2.99 -5.05
CA LEU A 95 1.98 3.31 -6.45
C LEU A 95 1.94 2.03 -7.30
N LYS A 96 2.94 1.17 -7.15
CA LYS A 96 3.01 -0.09 -7.91
C LYS A 96 1.83 -1.01 -7.61
N LEU A 97 1.42 -1.09 -6.35
CA LEU A 97 0.28 -1.89 -5.92
C LEU A 97 -1.02 -1.36 -6.52
N ASN A 98 -1.24 -0.04 -6.50
CA ASN A 98 -2.36 0.62 -7.17
C ASN A 98 -2.38 0.28 -8.67
N SER A 99 -1.24 0.46 -9.37
CA SER A 99 -1.15 0.15 -10.80
C SER A 99 -1.51 -1.31 -11.12
N ILE A 100 -1.10 -2.25 -10.25
CA ILE A 100 -1.42 -3.68 -10.42
C ILE A 100 -2.92 -3.92 -10.21
N ILE A 101 -3.53 -3.33 -9.17
CA ILE A 101 -4.98 -3.42 -8.95
C ILE A 101 -5.72 -2.88 -10.18
N LEU A 102 -5.35 -1.72 -10.69
CA LEU A 102 -6.00 -1.13 -11.86
C LEU A 102 -5.82 -2.01 -13.11
N ARG A 103 -4.62 -2.56 -13.34
CA ARG A 103 -4.34 -3.41 -14.51
C ARG A 103 -5.19 -4.68 -14.52
N TYR A 104 -5.33 -5.35 -13.38
CA TYR A 104 -5.98 -6.67 -13.31
C TYR A 104 -7.43 -6.63 -12.83
N SER A 105 -7.88 -5.53 -12.22
CA SER A 105 -9.20 -5.44 -11.57
C SER A 105 -10.04 -4.26 -12.07
N ARG A 106 -9.71 -3.68 -13.23
CA ARG A 106 -10.48 -2.56 -13.84
C ARG A 106 -11.98 -2.84 -13.99
N MET A 107 -12.36 -4.09 -14.29
CA MET A 107 -13.75 -4.51 -14.48
C MET A 107 -14.33 -5.26 -13.26
N ALA A 108 -13.62 -5.26 -12.13
CA ALA A 108 -14.08 -5.96 -10.94
C ALA A 108 -15.35 -5.31 -10.36
N ALA A 109 -16.24 -6.15 -9.81
CA ALA A 109 -17.41 -5.66 -9.08
C ALA A 109 -16.99 -5.00 -7.75
N VAL A 110 -16.00 -5.57 -7.07
CA VAL A 110 -15.40 -5.04 -5.84
C VAL A 110 -13.97 -5.56 -5.75
N VAL A 111 -13.05 -4.73 -5.28
CA VAL A 111 -11.68 -5.13 -4.96
C VAL A 111 -11.56 -5.24 -3.45
N LEU A 112 -11.27 -6.44 -2.94
CA LEU A 112 -10.94 -6.64 -1.53
C LEU A 112 -9.42 -6.59 -1.37
N VAL A 113 -8.93 -5.66 -0.54
CA VAL A 113 -7.50 -5.49 -0.29
C VAL A 113 -7.23 -5.60 1.21
N SER A 114 -6.17 -6.33 1.57
CA SER A 114 -5.70 -6.38 2.95
C SER A 114 -5.17 -5.01 3.38
N LEU A 115 -5.63 -4.48 4.52
CA LEU A 115 -5.20 -3.18 5.05
C LEU A 115 -3.68 -3.19 5.31
N PRO A 116 -2.89 -2.37 4.60
CA PRO A 116 -1.48 -2.19 4.93
C PRO A 116 -1.34 -1.70 6.38
N PRO A 117 -0.44 -2.29 7.19
CA PRO A 117 -0.20 -1.77 8.53
C PRO A 117 0.51 -0.40 8.46
N PRO A 118 0.18 0.53 9.37
CA PRO A 118 0.89 1.80 9.44
C PRO A 118 2.37 1.57 9.79
N PRO A 119 3.31 2.26 9.12
CA PRO A 119 4.72 2.18 9.47
C PRO A 119 4.95 2.71 10.90
N LEU A 120 5.71 1.97 11.71
CA LEU A 120 5.87 2.25 13.14
C LEU A 120 6.52 3.62 13.45
N CYS A 121 7.39 4.09 12.56
CA CYS A 121 8.18 5.31 12.76
C CYS A 121 7.72 6.48 11.88
N HIS A 122 6.60 6.35 11.17
CA HIS A 122 6.09 7.45 10.34
C HIS A 122 4.95 8.17 11.08
N PRO A 123 4.85 9.51 10.95
CA PRO A 123 3.67 10.25 11.40
C PRO A 123 2.38 9.69 10.82
N ALA A 124 1.26 9.80 11.54
CA ALA A 124 -0.04 9.33 11.04
C ALA A 124 -0.43 10.01 9.71
N TYR A 125 0.00 11.26 9.51
CA TYR A 125 -0.19 12.01 8.27
C TYR A 125 0.36 11.26 7.04
N PHE A 126 1.55 10.66 7.12
CA PHE A 126 2.15 9.95 5.99
C PHE A 126 1.37 8.70 5.62
N TYR A 127 0.84 8.02 6.63
CA TYR A 127 0.02 6.84 6.38
C TYR A 127 -1.25 7.17 5.60
N MET A 128 -1.87 8.32 5.87
CA MET A 128 -3.02 8.79 5.10
C MET A 128 -2.63 9.12 3.65
N GLU A 129 -1.49 9.77 3.43
CA GLU A 129 -0.96 10.03 2.07
C GLU A 129 -0.70 8.73 1.29
N TYR A 130 -0.21 7.68 1.96
CA TYR A 130 -0.08 6.36 1.32
C TYR A 130 -1.43 5.73 1.01
N MET A 131 -2.45 5.91 1.87
CA MET A 131 -3.78 5.38 1.59
C MET A 131 -4.45 6.10 0.43
N ASP A 132 -4.34 7.42 0.36
CA ASP A 132 -4.87 8.20 -0.77
C ASP A 132 -4.26 7.69 -2.08
N LEU A 133 -2.92 7.58 -2.14
CA LEU A 133 -2.20 7.07 -3.32
C LEU A 133 -2.60 5.63 -3.68
N LEU A 134 -2.87 4.77 -2.67
CA LEU A 134 -3.30 3.41 -2.91
C LEU A 134 -4.69 3.35 -3.54
N LEU A 135 -5.59 4.23 -3.10
CA LEU A 135 -7.02 4.21 -3.42
C LEU A 135 -7.36 5.02 -4.67
N GLU A 136 -6.42 5.82 -5.17
CA GLU A 136 -6.52 6.62 -6.39
C GLU A 136 -7.16 5.81 -7.53
N ASN A 137 -8.24 6.33 -8.11
CA ASN A 137 -8.94 5.76 -9.28
C ASN A 137 -9.50 4.33 -9.12
N ILE A 138 -9.66 3.81 -7.90
CA ILE A 138 -10.32 2.52 -7.66
C ILE A 138 -11.77 2.74 -7.24
N PRO A 139 -12.78 2.40 -8.08
CA PRO A 139 -14.17 2.83 -7.85
C PRO A 139 -14.85 2.13 -6.67
N ARG A 140 -14.56 0.84 -6.43
CA ARG A 140 -15.18 0.04 -5.36
C ARG A 140 -14.15 -0.84 -4.69
N ILE A 141 -13.62 -0.36 -3.58
CA ILE A 141 -12.60 -1.04 -2.78
C ILE A 141 -13.11 -1.26 -1.36
N LEU A 142 -12.85 -2.46 -0.83
CA LEU A 142 -13.06 -2.79 0.57
C LEU A 142 -11.72 -3.17 1.18
N ILE A 143 -11.28 -2.37 2.15
CA ILE A 143 -10.04 -2.64 2.87
C ILE A 143 -10.36 -3.48 4.11
N VAL A 144 -9.72 -4.65 4.22
CA VAL A 144 -10.01 -5.65 5.27
C VAL A 144 -8.79 -5.88 6.15
N ARG A 145 -8.98 -5.92 7.47
CA ARG A 145 -7.93 -6.30 8.43
C ARG A 145 -8.48 -7.30 9.44
N GLY A 146 -7.93 -8.51 9.43
CA GLY A 146 -8.19 -9.49 10.47
C GLY A 146 -7.51 -9.09 11.80
N TYR A 147 -8.22 -9.29 12.91
CA TYR A 147 -7.59 -9.30 14.23
C TYR A 147 -6.87 -10.64 14.36
N ARG A 148 -5.56 -10.66 14.65
CA ARG A 148 -4.64 -11.82 14.60
C ARG A 148 -4.95 -12.98 15.59
N ARG A 149 -6.22 -13.23 15.91
CA ARG A 149 -6.70 -14.40 16.64
C ARG A 149 -7.21 -15.40 15.59
N ASP A 150 -6.72 -16.63 15.64
CA ASP A 150 -7.12 -17.67 14.69
C ASP A 150 -8.61 -17.97 14.84
N VAL A 151 -9.42 -17.51 13.88
CA VAL A 151 -10.83 -17.90 13.80
C VAL A 151 -11.18 -18.26 12.36
N VAL A 152 -11.51 -19.53 12.17
CA VAL A 152 -12.34 -20.02 11.06
C VAL A 152 -13.51 -20.76 11.69
N THR A 153 -14.73 -20.30 11.44
CA THR A 153 -15.90 -21.18 11.52
C THR A 153 -16.89 -20.74 10.44
N LEU A 154 -16.99 -21.56 9.41
CA LEU A 154 -17.95 -21.44 8.32
C LEU A 154 -19.01 -22.53 8.50
N PHE A 155 -20.28 -22.13 8.54
CA PHE A 155 -21.40 -23.02 8.30
C PHE A 155 -22.16 -22.55 7.07
N THR A 156 -21.99 -23.31 5.99
CA THR A 156 -22.91 -23.40 4.86
C THR A 156 -22.79 -24.79 4.26
#